data_AF-A0A2S5CGT0-F1
#
_entry.id   AF-A0A2S5CGT0-F1
#
_cell.length_a   1.000
_cell.length_b   1.000
_cell.length_c   1.000
_cell.angle_alpha   90.00
_cell.angle_beta   90.00
_cell.angle_gamma   90.00
#
_symmetry.space_group_name_H-M   'P 1'
#
loop_
_entity.id
_entity.type
_entity.pdbx_description
1 polymer ?
#
loop_
_entity_poly.entity_id
_entity_poly.type
_entity_poly.pdbx_seq_one_letter_code
_entity_poly.pdbx_strand_id
1 'polypeptide(L)'
;MRVLPNIVNISLGLVLLTGAIGVASAQGNFATATTATAPNCMAATLDAAGEGRRAFMRLNCYSCHGMGAKGGIMAPNIAGAEAGDIKEVVPNGSDEGMPAFKKYLCTNDIANLTAYLRLVGTGKEPTFTEWWVTYPAR
;
A
#
# COMPACT_ATOMS: atom_id res chain seq x y z
N MET A 1 -4.04 -37.12 -79.78
CA MET A 1 -4.10 -36.39 -78.51
C MET A 1 -3.93 -37.40 -77.37
N ARG A 2 -2.72 -37.51 -76.82
CA ARG A 2 -2.41 -38.21 -75.57
C ARG A 2 -2.57 -37.18 -74.45
N VAL A 3 -3.09 -37.53 -73.26
CA VAL A 3 -2.34 -37.62 -71.98
C VAL A 3 -3.26 -38.29 -70.94
N LEU A 4 -2.75 -39.29 -70.21
CA LEU A 4 -3.33 -39.87 -69.00
C LEU A 4 -3.01 -38.97 -67.79
N PRO A 5 -3.91 -38.75 -66.81
CA PRO A 5 -3.56 -38.07 -65.57
C PRO A 5 -2.77 -39.00 -64.63
N ASN A 6 -1.59 -38.51 -64.23
CA ASN A 6 -0.64 -39.15 -63.33
C ASN A 6 -1.10 -39.04 -61.87
N ILE A 7 -0.97 -40.15 -61.15
CA ILE A 7 -1.16 -40.30 -59.71
C ILE A 7 -0.05 -39.55 -58.99
N VAL A 8 -0.39 -38.65 -58.07
CA VAL A 8 0.59 -38.02 -57.16
C VAL A 8 0.40 -38.57 -55.75
N ASN A 9 1.49 -39.14 -55.25
CA ASN A 9 1.60 -39.86 -54.00
C ASN A 9 1.53 -38.97 -52.76
N ILE A 10 1.01 -39.58 -51.71
CA ILE A 10 0.87 -39.12 -50.34
C ILE A 10 2.26 -38.96 -49.70
N SER A 11 2.50 -37.82 -49.05
CA SER A 11 3.55 -37.69 -48.02
C SER A 11 2.93 -37.06 -46.78
N LEU A 12 2.70 -37.93 -45.80
CA LEU A 12 2.26 -37.65 -44.44
C LEU A 12 3.37 -36.87 -43.71
N GLY A 13 3.13 -35.59 -43.42
CA GLY A 13 4.02 -34.75 -42.61
C GLY A 13 3.28 -34.24 -41.38
N LEU A 14 3.16 -35.06 -40.35
CA LEU A 14 2.67 -34.64 -39.03
C LEU A 14 3.78 -33.87 -38.31
N VAL A 15 3.78 -32.55 -38.44
CA VAL A 15 4.60 -31.66 -37.60
C VAL A 15 3.94 -31.60 -36.22
N LEU A 16 4.51 -32.33 -35.26
CA LEU A 16 4.19 -32.17 -33.85
C LEU A 16 4.75 -30.83 -33.37
N LEU A 17 3.93 -29.79 -33.42
CA LEU A 17 4.16 -28.57 -32.63
C LEU A 17 3.97 -28.93 -31.15
N THR A 18 5.06 -29.22 -30.46
CA THR A 18 5.09 -29.14 -29.00
C THR A 18 4.87 -27.68 -28.61
N GLY A 19 3.61 -27.32 -28.38
CA GLY A 19 3.23 -26.07 -27.75
C GLY A 19 3.71 -26.10 -26.31
N ALA A 20 4.90 -25.53 -26.07
CA ALA A 20 5.28 -25.11 -24.73
C ALA A 20 4.35 -23.97 -24.34
N ILE A 21 3.25 -24.31 -23.65
CA ILE A 21 2.46 -23.34 -22.89
C ILE A 21 3.40 -22.81 -21.81
N GLY A 22 4.01 -21.66 -22.09
CA GLY A 22 4.77 -20.89 -21.11
C GLY A 22 3.81 -20.40 -20.05
N VAL A 23 3.59 -21.19 -19.01
CA VAL A 23 3.12 -20.67 -17.72
C VAL A 23 4.24 -19.78 -17.18
N ALA A 24 4.18 -18.49 -17.51
CA ALA A 24 4.93 -17.48 -16.79
C ALA A 24 4.36 -17.42 -15.37
N SER A 25 4.84 -18.30 -14.49
CA SER A 25 4.70 -18.10 -13.06
C SER A 25 5.50 -16.85 -12.72
N ALA A 26 4.82 -15.71 -12.63
CA ALA A 26 5.35 -14.50 -12.02
C ALA A 26 5.55 -14.77 -10.52
N GLN A 27 6.64 -15.46 -10.18
CA GLN A 27 7.19 -15.43 -8.84
C GLN A 27 7.85 -14.07 -8.69
N GLY A 28 7.05 -13.10 -8.24
CA GLY A 28 7.55 -11.80 -7.80
C GLY A 28 8.42 -12.02 -6.57
N ASN A 29 9.74 -11.92 -6.75
CA ASN A 29 10.68 -11.72 -5.66
C ASN A 29 10.45 -10.30 -5.09
N PHE A 30 9.54 -10.19 -4.12
CA PHE A 30 9.46 -8.99 -3.28
C PHE A 30 10.50 -9.06 -2.18
N ALA A 31 11.76 -8.74 -2.51
CA ALA A 31 12.76 -8.45 -1.49
C ALA A 31 13.89 -7.59 -2.07
N THR A 32 13.63 -6.31 -2.27
CA THR A 32 14.63 -5.28 -1.95
C THR A 32 13.90 -4.03 -1.46
N ALA A 33 13.37 -4.10 -0.25
CA ALA A 33 12.92 -2.92 0.48
C ALA A 33 14.15 -2.23 1.12
N THR A 34 14.72 -1.29 0.39
CA THR A 34 15.65 -0.27 0.88
C THR A 34 15.25 1.01 0.13
N THR A 35 14.86 2.12 0.78
CA THR A 35 15.48 2.71 1.96
C THR A 35 14.42 3.42 2.82
N ALA A 36 14.25 2.92 4.03
CA ALA A 36 13.66 3.66 5.14
C ALA A 36 14.65 4.74 5.57
N THR A 37 14.46 6.00 5.15
CA THR A 37 15.43 7.09 5.41
C THR A 37 15.27 7.76 6.79
N ALA A 38 14.19 7.51 7.53
CA ALA A 38 14.07 7.95 8.92
C ALA A 38 14.36 6.79 9.90
N PRO A 39 14.95 7.06 11.08
CA PRO A 39 15.49 6.05 12.01
C PRO A 39 14.46 5.06 12.59
N ASN A 40 13.17 5.22 12.27
CA ASN A 40 12.05 4.43 12.79
C ASN A 40 11.09 3.94 11.68
N CYS A 41 11.51 3.97 10.41
CA CYS A 41 10.71 3.45 9.31
C CYS A 41 10.85 1.93 9.19
N MET A 42 9.74 1.22 9.41
CA MET A 42 9.66 -0.23 9.27
C MET A 42 9.18 -0.62 7.87
N ALA A 43 9.51 -1.83 7.43
CA ALA A 43 8.90 -2.40 6.24
C ALA A 43 7.40 -2.56 6.45
N ALA A 44 6.60 -2.24 5.42
CA ALA A 44 5.16 -2.39 5.47
C ALA A 44 4.79 -3.89 5.58
N THR A 45 3.85 -4.19 6.47
CA THR A 45 3.31 -5.53 6.74
C THR A 45 1.78 -5.54 6.88
N LEU A 46 1.14 -4.38 6.80
CA LEU A 46 -0.31 -4.19 6.86
C LEU A 46 -0.82 -3.61 5.55
N ASP A 47 -2.15 -3.52 5.43
CA ASP A 47 -2.76 -2.68 4.43
C ASP A 47 -2.45 -1.18 4.67
N ALA A 48 -2.80 -0.32 3.71
CA ALA A 48 -2.49 1.11 3.78
C ALA A 48 -3.10 1.79 5.02
N ALA A 49 -4.28 1.37 5.46
CA ALA A 49 -4.94 1.96 6.62
C ALA A 49 -4.28 1.51 7.94
N GLY A 50 -3.88 0.25 8.03
CA GLY A 50 -3.12 -0.30 9.14
C GLY A 50 -1.75 0.36 9.28
N GLU A 51 -1.04 0.54 8.17
CA GLU A 51 0.19 1.35 8.15
C GLU A 51 -0.07 2.80 8.56
N GLY A 52 -1.22 3.35 8.15
CA GLY A 52 -1.61 4.71 8.51
C GLY A 52 -1.85 4.86 10.00
N ARG A 53 -2.47 3.86 10.63
CA ARG A 53 -2.60 3.83 12.08
C ARG A 53 -1.26 3.70 12.78
N ARG A 54 -0.34 2.87 12.25
CA ARG A 54 1.02 2.79 12.78
C ARG A 54 1.73 4.13 12.70
N ALA A 55 1.66 4.81 11.56
CA ALA A 55 2.22 6.15 11.39
C ALA A 55 1.58 7.16 12.35
N PHE A 56 0.26 7.16 12.48
CA PHE A 56 -0.49 8.04 13.40
C PHE A 56 -0.04 7.88 14.86
N MET A 57 0.20 6.65 15.30
CA MET A 57 0.72 6.36 16.65
C MET A 57 2.20 6.71 16.78
N ARG A 58 3.04 6.31 15.81
CA ARG A 58 4.49 6.54 15.81
C ARG A 58 4.84 8.04 15.77
N LEU A 59 4.09 8.83 15.03
CA LEU A 59 4.22 10.28 14.94
C LEU A 59 3.48 11.02 16.07
N ASN A 60 2.85 10.27 16.99
CA ASN A 60 2.17 10.80 18.17
C ASN A 60 1.03 11.79 17.85
N CYS A 61 0.38 11.65 16.69
CA CYS A 61 -0.70 12.54 16.25
C CYS A 61 -1.90 12.54 17.22
N TYR A 62 -2.17 11.38 17.83
CA TYR A 62 -3.25 11.19 18.79
C TYR A 62 -3.15 12.05 20.04
N SER A 63 -1.93 12.49 20.41
CA SER A 63 -1.74 13.29 21.62
C SER A 63 -2.43 14.66 21.53
N CYS A 64 -2.54 15.21 20.32
CA CYS A 64 -3.22 16.47 20.06
C CYS A 64 -4.60 16.24 19.44
N HIS A 65 -4.71 15.36 18.45
CA HIS A 65 -5.95 15.13 17.68
C HIS A 65 -6.88 14.06 18.30
N GLY A 66 -6.49 13.49 19.45
CA GLY A 66 -7.21 12.42 20.13
C GLY A 66 -7.04 11.05 19.47
N MET A 67 -7.31 9.99 20.24
CA MET A 67 -7.18 8.60 19.77
C MET A 67 -8.07 8.28 18.56
N GLY A 68 -9.26 8.85 18.52
CA GLY A 68 -10.20 8.69 17.40
C GLY A 68 -10.04 9.76 16.31
N ALA A 69 -8.97 10.56 16.34
CA ALA A 69 -8.73 11.68 15.41
C ALA A 69 -9.84 12.76 15.38
N LYS A 70 -10.74 12.77 16.37
CA LYS A 70 -11.89 13.68 16.46
C LYS A 70 -11.54 15.08 16.98
N GLY A 71 -10.27 15.33 17.27
CA GLY A 71 -9.79 16.59 17.83
C GLY A 71 -10.15 16.78 19.29
N GLY A 72 -10.04 18.03 19.75
CA GLY A 72 -10.35 18.46 21.10
C GLY A 72 -9.98 19.93 21.29
N ILE A 73 -9.68 20.31 22.53
CA ILE A 73 -9.23 21.68 22.86
C ILE A 73 -7.85 21.97 22.23
N MET A 74 -7.00 20.95 22.08
CA MET A 74 -5.61 21.12 21.64
C MET A 74 -5.45 21.19 20.12
N ALA A 75 -6.23 20.43 19.35
CA ALA A 75 -6.11 20.36 17.90
C ALA A 75 -7.44 19.95 17.23
N PRO A 76 -7.64 20.27 15.94
CA PRO A 76 -8.91 20.05 15.25
C PRO A 76 -9.22 18.58 15.00
N ASN A 77 -10.48 18.32 14.61
CA ASN A 77 -10.90 17.05 14.05
C ASN A 77 -10.21 16.83 12.69
N ILE A 78 -9.52 15.70 12.54
CA ILE A 78 -8.87 15.29 11.29
C ILE A 78 -9.36 13.92 10.80
N ALA A 79 -10.39 13.35 11.44
CA ALA A 79 -11.10 12.19 10.91
C ALA A 79 -11.76 12.58 9.59
N GLY A 80 -11.43 11.84 8.53
CA GLY A 80 -11.89 12.10 7.16
C GLY A 80 -11.15 13.23 6.43
N ALA A 81 -10.04 13.74 6.98
CA ALA A 81 -9.27 14.82 6.35
C ALA A 81 -8.90 14.51 4.89
N GLU A 82 -8.87 15.56 4.07
CA GLU A 82 -8.61 15.42 2.64
C GLU A 82 -7.13 15.09 2.37
N ALA A 83 -6.88 14.33 1.31
CA ALA A 83 -5.52 13.91 0.96
C ALA A 83 -4.60 15.11 0.66
N GLY A 84 -5.17 16.20 0.15
CA GLY A 84 -4.46 17.47 -0.10
C GLY A 84 -3.94 18.07 1.20
N ASP A 85 -4.82 18.26 2.17
CA ASP A 85 -4.49 18.82 3.48
C ASP A 85 -3.41 18.00 4.20
N ILE A 86 -3.53 16.67 4.19
CA ILE A 86 -2.55 15.80 4.83
C ILE A 86 -1.17 15.96 4.15
N LYS A 87 -1.14 16.00 2.82
CA LYS A 87 0.11 16.16 2.05
C LYS A 87 0.75 17.54 2.26
N GLU A 88 -0.04 18.57 2.50
CA GLU A 88 0.44 19.93 2.71
C GLU A 88 0.84 20.18 4.16
N VAL A 89 -0.05 19.90 5.11
CA VAL A 89 0.13 20.29 6.51
C VAL A 89 1.07 19.33 7.25
N VAL A 90 0.98 18.01 7.04
CA VAL A 90 1.81 17.07 7.83
C VAL A 90 3.31 17.28 7.62
N PRO A 91 3.83 17.42 6.38
CA PRO A 91 5.26 17.65 6.21
C PRO A 91 5.70 19.03 6.71
N ASN A 92 4.86 20.06 6.56
CA ASN A 92 5.26 21.45 6.73
C ASN A 92 4.90 22.04 8.11
N GLY A 93 3.97 21.43 8.84
CA GLY A 93 3.38 22.00 10.04
C GLY A 93 2.38 23.11 9.72
N SER A 94 1.91 23.80 10.76
CA SER A 94 1.09 25.00 10.66
C SER A 94 1.56 26.06 11.66
N ASP A 95 1.25 27.34 11.37
CA ASP A 95 1.52 28.45 12.28
C ASP A 95 0.66 28.40 13.56
N GLU A 96 -0.34 27.53 13.58
CA GLU A 96 -1.25 27.29 14.71
C GLU A 96 -0.70 26.24 15.71
N GLY A 97 0.57 25.87 15.56
CA GLY A 97 1.28 25.00 16.50
C GLY A 97 1.36 23.53 16.10
N MET A 98 0.89 23.13 14.91
CA MET A 98 1.15 21.79 14.40
C MET A 98 2.61 21.69 13.95
N PRO A 99 3.42 20.77 14.52
CA PRO A 99 4.83 20.67 14.14
C PRO A 99 5.00 20.07 12.74
N ALA A 100 6.12 20.40 12.10
CA ALA A 100 6.50 19.84 10.81
C ALA A 100 7.05 18.41 10.95
N PHE A 101 6.44 17.44 10.26
CA PHE A 101 6.85 16.03 10.37
C PHE A 101 7.77 15.53 9.25
N LYS A 102 8.12 16.36 8.26
CA LYS A 102 8.88 15.94 7.06
C LYS A 102 10.11 15.07 7.35
N LYS A 103 10.81 15.32 8.46
CA LYS A 103 12.04 14.60 8.86
C LYS A 103 11.77 13.19 9.43
N TYR A 104 10.53 12.91 9.81
CA TYR A 104 10.09 11.68 10.47
C TYR A 104 9.17 10.82 9.59
N LEU A 105 8.79 11.33 8.41
CA LEU A 105 7.95 10.63 7.45
C LEU A 105 8.75 9.55 6.71
N CYS A 106 8.14 8.38 6.62
CA CYS A 106 8.52 7.29 5.73
C CYS A 106 7.85 7.49 4.36
N THR A 107 8.37 6.81 3.34
CA THR A 107 7.98 6.97 1.93
C THR A 107 6.46 6.98 1.69
N ASN A 108 5.71 6.12 2.39
CA ASN A 108 4.27 5.95 2.17
C ASN A 108 3.40 6.57 3.27
N ASP A 109 3.98 7.23 4.29
CA ASP A 109 3.22 7.67 5.46
C ASP A 109 2.07 8.62 5.11
N ILE A 110 2.26 9.55 4.17
CA ILE A 110 1.19 10.50 3.79
C ILE A 110 -0.01 9.77 3.16
N ALA A 111 0.25 8.84 2.26
CA ALA A 111 -0.80 8.03 1.64
C ALA A 111 -1.49 7.11 2.67
N ASN A 112 -0.69 6.51 3.55
CA ASN A 112 -1.18 5.62 4.60
C ASN A 112 -2.02 6.37 5.64
N LEU A 113 -1.57 7.54 6.11
CA LEU A 113 -2.33 8.43 7.01
C LEU A 113 -3.66 8.84 6.39
N THR A 114 -3.67 9.16 5.09
CA THR A 114 -4.91 9.45 4.35
C THR A 114 -5.87 8.26 4.37
N ALA A 115 -5.36 7.04 4.15
CA ALA A 115 -6.17 5.83 4.20
C ALA A 115 -6.75 5.58 5.60
N TYR A 116 -5.93 5.76 6.65
CA TYR A 116 -6.36 5.60 8.03
C TYR A 116 -7.40 6.64 8.47
N LEU A 117 -7.15 7.93 8.21
CA LEU A 117 -8.04 9.00 8.65
C LEU A 117 -9.43 8.90 7.99
N ARG A 118 -9.56 8.28 6.81
CA ARG A 118 -10.86 7.97 6.21
C ARG A 118 -11.67 6.92 6.96
N LEU A 119 -11.02 6.04 7.74
CA LEU A 119 -11.63 4.89 8.39
C LEU A 119 -11.72 5.02 9.91
N VAL A 120 -10.91 5.89 10.53
CA VAL A 120 -10.91 6.10 11.99
C VAL A 120 -12.30 6.52 12.48
N GLY A 121 -12.76 5.90 13.56
CA GLY A 121 -14.09 6.10 14.12
C GLY A 121 -15.23 5.40 13.37
N THR A 122 -14.93 4.62 12.33
CA THR A 122 -15.91 3.79 11.59
C THR A 122 -15.78 2.32 11.97
N GLY A 123 -16.74 1.48 11.56
CA GLY A 123 -16.65 0.02 11.72
C GLY A 123 -15.53 -0.65 10.90
N LYS A 124 -14.83 0.12 10.04
CA LYS A 124 -13.69 -0.33 9.24
C LYS A 124 -12.36 0.18 9.79
N GLU A 125 -12.36 0.83 10.96
CA GLU A 125 -11.11 1.28 11.58
C GLU A 125 -10.17 0.07 11.79
N PRO A 126 -8.93 0.13 11.30
CA PRO A 126 -7.95 -0.89 11.64
C PRO A 126 -7.62 -0.78 13.13
N THR A 127 -7.81 -1.85 13.90
CA THR A 127 -7.53 -1.84 15.34
C THR A 127 -6.42 -2.82 15.68
N PHE A 128 -5.46 -2.41 16.51
CA PHE A 128 -4.50 -3.33 17.13
C PHE A 128 -5.14 -3.93 18.40
N THR A 129 -6.16 -4.78 18.22
CA THR A 129 -6.95 -5.40 19.32
C THR A 129 -6.25 -6.60 19.94
N GLU A 130 -5.36 -7.24 19.20
CA GLU A 130 -4.62 -8.39 19.69
C GLU A 130 -3.34 -7.86 20.36
N TRP A 131 -3.38 -7.64 21.67
CA TRP A 131 -2.21 -7.16 22.45
C TRP A 131 -1.01 -8.11 22.39
N TRP A 132 -1.21 -9.33 21.88
CA TRP A 132 -0.18 -10.34 21.64
C TRP A 132 0.28 -10.43 20.17
N VAL A 133 -0.31 -9.66 19.25
CA VAL A 133 0.10 -9.65 17.83
C VAL A 133 0.75 -8.32 17.53
N THR A 134 2.05 -8.36 17.26
CA THR A 134 2.86 -7.17 16.94
C THR A 134 2.28 -6.42 15.73
N TYR A 135 1.70 -7.15 14.76
CA TYR A 135 1.12 -6.63 13.53
C TYR A 135 -0.11 -7.46 13.11
N PRO A 136 -1.35 -7.09 13.49
CA PRO A 136 -2.52 -7.84 13.06
C PRO A 136 -2.74 -7.59 11.57
N ALA A 137 -2.62 -8.65 10.77
CA ALA A 137 -2.94 -8.61 9.35
C ALA A 137 -4.46 -8.41 9.19
N ARG A 138 -4.90 -7.17 9.07
CA ARG A 138 -6.11 -6.85 8.33
C ARG A 138 -5.75 -5.86 7.25
#